data_AF-A0A0H3KRP3-F1
#
_entry.id   AF-A0A0H3KRP3-F1
#
_cell.length_a   1.000
_cell.length_b   1.000
_cell.length_c   1.000
_cell.angle_alpha   90.00
_cell.angle_beta   90.00
_cell.angle_gamma   90.00
#
_symmetry.space_group_name_H-M   'P 1'
#
loop_
_entity.id
_entity.type
_entity.pdbx_description
1 polymer ?
#
loop_
_entity_poly.entity_id
_entity_poly.type
_entity_poly.pdbx_seq_one_letter_code
_entity_poly.pdbx_strand_id
1 'polypeptide(L)'
;MTHFDSCNGSAIEASDICRDRLAAIERHEDLRRAGSPPIVLGEFYRKQLDRELWPSQAKLAADLNMSKPLVTRSIQASLLPPEVVAAFGGPYHISYRTAGLAMRLINSVGRAVVVQRALTVPNTTPSAKKVISILATGVVQTDDAAKLRISLGANGKHLIIDGPHIDRVIPHLALVQRLLNVMLPSVLPPCADGILLAGDRGLTGKRLRRER
;
A
#
# COMPACT_ATOMS: atom_id res chain seq x y z
N MET A 1 44.25 -41.97 -40.63
CA MET A 1 44.96 -40.81 -40.05
C MET A 1 44.03 -40.16 -39.05
N THR A 2 44.57 -39.93 -37.86
CA THR A 2 43.90 -39.75 -36.57
C THR A 2 43.13 -38.43 -36.46
N HIS A 3 41.88 -38.54 -36.01
CA HIS A 3 41.06 -37.45 -35.49
C HIS A 3 41.33 -37.39 -33.98
N PHE A 4 42.00 -36.34 -33.52
CA PHE A 4 42.29 -36.09 -32.11
C PHE A 4 42.31 -34.57 -31.91
N ASP A 5 41.15 -33.98 -31.63
CA ASP A 5 41.01 -32.62 -31.10
C ASP A 5 39.56 -32.42 -30.67
N SER A 6 39.15 -32.97 -29.51
CA SER A 6 37.83 -32.64 -28.94
C SER A 6 37.68 -33.06 -27.47
N CYS A 7 38.55 -32.56 -26.57
CA CYS A 7 38.32 -32.67 -25.12
C CYS A 7 38.69 -31.39 -24.32
N ASN A 8 39.35 -30.40 -24.94
CA ASN A 8 39.82 -29.23 -24.19
C ASN A 8 38.76 -28.12 -24.02
N GLY A 9 37.73 -28.07 -24.88
CA GLY A 9 36.67 -27.05 -24.78
C GLY A 9 35.78 -27.19 -23.54
N SER A 10 35.37 -28.43 -23.20
CA SER A 10 34.44 -28.68 -22.09
C SER A 10 35.04 -28.40 -20.71
N ALA A 11 36.35 -28.57 -20.55
CA ALA A 11 37.03 -28.32 -19.27
C ALA A 11 37.18 -26.82 -18.98
N ILE A 12 37.48 -26.02 -20.02
CA ILE A 12 37.61 -24.56 -19.90
C ILE A 12 36.24 -23.94 -19.61
N GLU A 13 35.20 -24.31 -20.36
CA GLU A 13 33.83 -23.82 -20.14
C GLU A 13 33.29 -24.18 -18.74
N ALA A 14 33.53 -25.40 -18.27
CA ALA A 14 33.15 -25.79 -16.91
C ALA A 14 33.89 -24.98 -15.83
N SER A 15 35.17 -24.67 -16.06
CA SER A 15 35.97 -23.87 -15.14
C SER A 15 35.50 -22.41 -15.07
N ASP A 16 35.06 -21.84 -16.19
CA ASP A 16 34.53 -20.48 -16.29
C ASP A 16 33.15 -20.37 -15.64
N ILE A 17 32.26 -21.36 -15.84
CA ILE A 17 30.97 -21.42 -15.14
C ILE A 17 31.15 -21.48 -13.61
N CYS A 18 32.11 -22.25 -13.13
CA CYS A 18 32.42 -22.32 -11.70
C CYS A 18 32.89 -20.96 -11.16
N ARG A 19 33.79 -20.27 -11.88
CA ARG A 19 34.26 -18.93 -11.50
C ARG A 19 33.11 -17.92 -11.48
N ASP A 20 32.28 -17.92 -12.51
CA ASP A 20 31.12 -17.02 -12.62
C ASP A 20 30.08 -17.26 -11.51
N ARG A 21 29.86 -18.52 -11.13
CA ARG A 21 29.01 -18.88 -9.99
C ARG A 21 29.56 -18.32 -8.68
N LEU A 22 30.86 -18.46 -8.43
CA LEU A 22 31.51 -17.91 -7.23
C LEU A 22 31.35 -16.39 -7.15
N ALA A 23 31.60 -15.68 -8.25
CA ALA A 23 31.40 -14.23 -8.31
C ALA A 23 29.93 -13.82 -8.10
N ALA A 24 28.98 -14.61 -8.62
CA ALA A 24 27.56 -14.38 -8.38
C ALA A 24 27.16 -14.64 -6.91
N ILE A 25 27.72 -15.66 -6.26
CA ILE A 25 27.50 -15.92 -4.83
C ILE A 25 27.99 -14.72 -3.99
N GLU A 26 29.21 -14.24 -4.22
CA GLU A 26 29.77 -13.07 -3.51
C GLU A 26 28.90 -11.82 -3.72
N ARG A 27 28.52 -11.53 -4.96
CA ARG A 27 27.63 -10.41 -5.28
C ARG A 27 26.26 -10.54 -4.60
N HIS A 28 25.73 -11.75 -4.47
CA HIS A 28 24.48 -11.99 -3.76
C HIS A 28 24.60 -11.66 -2.28
N GLU A 29 25.70 -12.05 -1.63
CA GLU A 29 25.97 -11.70 -0.24
C GLU A 29 26.02 -10.19 -0.02
N ASP A 30 26.65 -9.45 -0.94
CA ASP A 30 26.69 -7.99 -0.90
C ASP A 30 25.29 -7.38 -1.00
N LEU A 31 24.47 -7.85 -1.96
CA LEU A 31 23.08 -7.39 -2.11
C LEU A 31 22.27 -7.66 -0.84
N ARG A 32 22.48 -8.82 -0.19
CA ARG A 32 21.81 -9.15 1.07
C ARG A 32 22.27 -8.28 2.22
N ARG A 33 23.58 -8.04 2.34
CA ARG A 33 24.17 -7.18 3.38
C ARG A 33 23.68 -5.74 3.25
N ALA A 34 23.49 -5.27 2.02
CA ALA A 34 22.92 -3.95 1.72
C ALA A 34 21.40 -3.85 1.96
N GLY A 35 20.72 -4.95 2.33
CA GLY A 35 19.26 -4.94 2.52
C GLY A 35 18.49 -4.68 1.22
N SER A 36 18.99 -5.18 0.09
CA SER A 36 18.43 -4.90 -1.24
C SER A 36 16.94 -5.30 -1.33
N PRO A 37 16.09 -4.48 -1.98
CA PRO A 37 14.67 -4.75 -2.06
C PRO A 37 14.36 -5.98 -2.93
N PRO A 38 13.17 -6.57 -2.79
CA PRO A 38 12.76 -7.79 -3.52
C PRO A 38 12.94 -7.72 -5.04
N ILE A 39 12.69 -6.55 -5.64
CA ILE A 39 12.83 -6.32 -7.08
C ILE A 39 14.29 -6.50 -7.51
N VAL A 40 15.21 -5.85 -6.79
CA VAL A 40 16.66 -5.90 -7.10
C VAL A 40 17.19 -7.32 -6.95
N LEU A 41 16.80 -8.04 -5.88
CA LEU A 41 17.17 -9.44 -5.71
C LEU A 41 16.58 -10.33 -6.82
N GLY A 42 15.34 -10.05 -7.23
CA GLY A 42 14.68 -10.77 -8.32
C GLY A 42 15.34 -10.60 -9.67
N GLU A 43 15.75 -9.37 -10.01
CA GLU A 43 16.52 -9.07 -11.22
C GLU A 43 17.86 -9.80 -11.21
N PHE A 44 18.55 -9.78 -10.06
CA PHE A 44 19.79 -10.51 -9.89
C PHE A 44 19.60 -12.01 -10.15
N TYR A 45 18.59 -12.65 -9.55
CA TYR A 45 18.33 -14.08 -9.75
C TYR A 45 17.98 -14.41 -11.20
N ARG A 46 17.11 -13.61 -11.83
CA ARG A 46 16.76 -13.78 -13.25
C ARG A 46 17.99 -13.72 -14.13
N LYS A 47 18.84 -12.71 -13.96
CA LYS A 47 20.07 -12.56 -14.75
C LYS A 47 21.01 -13.76 -14.63
N GLN A 48 21.08 -14.40 -13.47
CA GLN A 48 21.91 -15.59 -13.32
C GLN A 48 21.31 -16.83 -13.99
N LEU A 49 19.98 -16.95 -13.99
CA LEU A 49 19.25 -18.01 -14.69
C LEU A 49 19.30 -17.82 -16.22
N ASP A 50 19.16 -16.58 -16.69
CA ASP A 50 19.23 -16.23 -18.11
C ASP A 50 20.64 -16.47 -18.69
N ARG A 51 21.68 -16.39 -17.86
CA ARG A 51 23.07 -16.78 -18.18
C ARG A 51 23.31 -18.29 -18.09
N GLU A 52 22.29 -19.07 -17.73
CA GLU A 52 22.37 -20.52 -17.50
C GLU A 52 23.41 -20.91 -16.44
N LEU A 53 23.83 -19.96 -15.57
CA LEU A 53 24.74 -20.26 -14.48
C LEU A 53 24.10 -21.26 -13.53
N TRP A 54 22.78 -21.29 -13.41
CA TRP A 54 22.08 -22.36 -12.69
C TRP A 54 20.99 -22.96 -13.58
N PRO A 55 20.84 -24.30 -13.56
CA PRO A 55 19.85 -24.97 -14.41
C PRO A 55 18.41 -24.77 -13.93
N SER A 56 18.20 -24.32 -12.69
CA SER A 56 16.88 -24.07 -12.13
C SER A 56 16.91 -23.12 -10.94
N GLN A 57 15.76 -22.52 -10.64
CA GLN A 57 15.56 -21.73 -9.41
C GLN A 57 15.83 -22.54 -8.15
N ALA A 58 15.58 -23.86 -8.15
CA ALA A 58 15.81 -24.70 -6.98
C ALA A 58 17.30 -24.87 -6.69
N LYS A 59 18.11 -25.10 -7.73
CA LYS A 59 19.56 -25.23 -7.58
C LYS A 59 20.21 -23.89 -7.23
N LEU A 60 19.77 -22.80 -7.87
CA LEU A 60 20.19 -21.45 -7.51
C LEU A 60 19.87 -21.12 -6.05
N ALA A 61 18.66 -21.43 -5.58
CA ALA A 61 18.27 -21.19 -4.20
C ALA A 61 19.15 -21.97 -3.21
N ALA A 62 19.42 -23.24 -3.50
CA ALA A 62 20.28 -24.08 -2.66
C ALA A 62 21.71 -23.52 -2.56
N ASP A 63 22.31 -23.17 -3.70
CA ASP A 63 23.70 -22.70 -3.74
C ASP A 63 23.86 -21.28 -3.12
N LEU A 64 22.82 -20.45 -3.20
CA LEU A 64 22.78 -19.13 -2.55
C LEU A 64 22.28 -19.17 -1.09
N ASN A 65 22.05 -20.35 -0.53
CA ASN A 65 21.50 -20.55 0.81
C ASN A 65 20.20 -19.75 1.07
N MET A 66 19.30 -19.78 0.07
CA MET A 66 17.98 -19.16 0.10
C MET A 66 16.90 -20.22 0.02
N SER A 67 15.71 -19.90 0.54
CA SER A 67 14.55 -20.76 0.27
C SER A 67 14.05 -20.54 -1.16
N LYS A 68 13.69 -21.64 -1.84
CA LYS A 68 13.08 -21.59 -3.19
C LYS A 68 11.87 -20.63 -3.24
N PRO A 69 10.93 -20.62 -2.27
CA PRO A 69 9.81 -19.68 -2.28
C PRO A 69 10.23 -18.21 -2.18
N LEU A 70 11.36 -17.88 -1.55
CA LEU A 70 11.88 -16.52 -1.53
C LEU A 70 12.40 -16.13 -2.90
N VAL A 71 13.26 -16.96 -3.50
CA VAL A 71 13.78 -16.74 -4.87
C VAL A 71 12.64 -16.53 -5.86
N THR A 72 11.64 -17.42 -5.85
CA THR A 72 10.46 -17.29 -6.72
C THR A 72 9.71 -15.98 -6.48
N ARG A 73 9.46 -15.59 -5.21
CA ARG A 73 8.78 -14.33 -4.92
C ARG A 73 9.58 -13.09 -5.31
N SER A 74 10.91 -13.10 -5.18
CA SER A 74 11.77 -12.02 -5.65
C SER A 74 11.72 -11.91 -7.16
N ILE A 75 11.84 -13.03 -7.89
CA ILE A 75 11.71 -13.07 -9.36
C ILE A 75 10.34 -12.53 -9.78
N GLN A 76 9.25 -12.91 -9.11
CA GLN A 76 7.93 -12.35 -9.42
C GLN A 76 7.87 -10.85 -9.14
N ALA A 77 8.48 -10.35 -8.06
CA ALA A 77 8.54 -8.93 -7.79
C ALA A 77 9.30 -8.14 -8.87
N SER A 78 10.37 -8.71 -9.45
CA SER A 78 11.12 -8.06 -10.53
C SER A 78 10.41 -8.02 -11.89
N LEU A 79 9.24 -8.66 -12.01
CA LEU A 79 8.42 -8.61 -13.23
C LEU A 79 7.37 -7.49 -13.21
N LEU A 80 7.31 -6.72 -12.11
CA LEU A 80 6.44 -5.56 -12.01
C LEU A 80 6.79 -4.53 -13.09
N PRO A 81 5.78 -3.93 -13.75
CA PRO A 81 6.01 -2.83 -14.69
C PRO A 81 6.73 -1.64 -14.03
N PRO A 82 7.61 -0.94 -14.74
CA PRO A 82 8.35 0.19 -14.18
C PRO A 82 7.42 1.32 -13.71
N GLU A 83 6.27 1.53 -14.35
CA GLU A 83 5.27 2.53 -13.94
C GLU A 83 4.66 2.18 -12.59
N VAL A 84 4.41 0.89 -12.35
CA VAL A 84 3.94 0.39 -11.04
C VAL A 84 5.02 0.60 -9.99
N VAL A 85 6.29 0.35 -10.33
CA VAL A 85 7.42 0.60 -9.42
C VAL A 85 7.55 2.08 -9.07
N ALA A 86 7.45 2.95 -10.07
CA ALA A 86 7.48 4.40 -9.91
C ALA A 86 6.32 4.90 -9.05
N ALA A 87 5.12 4.34 -9.21
CA ALA A 87 3.95 4.68 -8.40
C ALA A 87 4.12 4.40 -6.90
N PHE A 88 4.96 3.44 -6.52
CA PHE A 88 5.34 3.21 -5.12
C PHE A 88 6.43 4.16 -4.61
N GLY A 89 7.02 5.01 -5.46
CA GLY A 89 8.19 5.82 -5.13
C GLY A 89 9.52 5.11 -5.40
N GLY A 90 9.52 4.03 -6.17
CA GLY A 90 10.72 3.27 -6.53
C GLY A 90 10.89 1.94 -5.80
N PRO A 91 11.95 1.19 -6.10
CA PRO A 91 12.11 -0.20 -5.69
C PRO A 91 12.24 -0.40 -4.17
N TYR A 92 12.81 0.57 -3.45
CA TYR A 92 12.98 0.50 -2.00
C TYR A 92 11.67 0.62 -1.21
N HIS A 93 10.60 1.13 -1.83
CA HIS A 93 9.28 1.22 -1.22
C HIS A 93 8.42 -0.04 -1.46
N ILE A 94 8.98 -1.06 -2.12
CA ILE A 94 8.26 -2.28 -2.49
C ILE A 94 8.70 -3.43 -1.59
N SER A 95 7.78 -3.87 -0.73
CA SER A 95 7.91 -5.09 0.06
C SER A 95 7.43 -6.32 -0.74
N TYR A 96 7.77 -7.52 -0.27
CA TYR A 96 7.21 -8.77 -0.82
C TYR A 96 5.67 -8.79 -0.79
N ARG A 97 5.06 -8.19 0.23
CA ARG A 97 3.60 -8.13 0.37
C ARG A 97 2.98 -7.24 -0.69
N THR A 98 3.53 -6.05 -0.90
CA THR A 98 3.00 -5.09 -1.87
C THR A 98 3.26 -5.54 -3.30
N ALA A 99 4.43 -6.13 -3.59
CA ALA A 99 4.69 -6.76 -4.88
C ALA A 99 3.69 -7.89 -5.18
N GLY A 100 3.43 -8.76 -4.20
CA GLY A 100 2.44 -9.84 -4.36
C GLY A 100 1.02 -9.32 -4.58
N LEU A 101 0.63 -8.22 -3.93
CA LEU A 101 -0.66 -7.56 -4.18
C LEU A 101 -0.74 -6.97 -5.58
N ALA A 102 0.29 -6.24 -6.02
CA ALA A 102 0.34 -5.66 -7.35
C ALA A 102 0.30 -6.73 -8.44
N MET A 103 1.02 -7.84 -8.27
CA MET A 103 0.98 -8.96 -9.21
C MET A 103 -0.40 -9.60 -9.30
N ARG A 104 -1.09 -9.78 -8.15
CA ARG A 104 -2.48 -10.26 -8.15
C ARG A 104 -3.41 -9.32 -8.92
N LEU A 105 -3.25 -8.00 -8.76
CA LEU A 105 -4.03 -7.01 -9.51
C LEU A 105 -3.75 -7.08 -11.02
N ILE A 106 -2.48 -7.25 -11.41
CA ILE A 106 -2.10 -7.43 -12.82
C ILE A 106 -2.78 -8.67 -13.40
N ASN A 107 -2.83 -9.78 -12.65
CA ASN A 107 -3.46 -11.01 -13.10
C ASN A 107 -4.99 -10.92 -13.16
N SER A 108 -5.62 -10.12 -12.28
CA SER A 108 -7.08 -10.03 -12.21
C SER A 108 -7.68 -8.94 -13.09
N VAL A 109 -7.02 -7.79 -13.22
CA VAL A 109 -7.52 -6.60 -13.96
C VAL A 109 -6.82 -6.45 -15.32
N GLY A 110 -5.66 -7.08 -15.49
CA GLY A 110 -4.86 -6.99 -16.70
C GLY A 110 -3.71 -5.99 -16.57
N ARG A 111 -2.56 -6.37 -17.13
CA ARG A 111 -1.31 -5.58 -17.06
C ARG A 111 -1.47 -4.15 -17.59
N ALA A 112 -2.07 -3.98 -18.77
CA ALA A 112 -2.23 -2.67 -19.40
C ALA A 112 -3.08 -1.71 -18.55
N VAL A 113 -4.17 -2.21 -17.95
CA VAL A 113 -5.04 -1.40 -17.09
C VAL A 113 -4.32 -0.96 -15.82
N VAL A 114 -3.57 -1.87 -15.19
CA VAL A 114 -2.79 -1.54 -13.98
C VAL A 114 -1.69 -0.52 -14.28
N VAL A 115 -0.98 -0.66 -15.41
CA VAL A 115 0.02 0.32 -15.86
C VAL A 115 -0.61 1.69 -16.06
N GLN A 116 -1.74 1.76 -16.77
CA GLN A 116 -2.41 3.04 -17.02
C GLN A 116 -2.86 3.72 -15.72
N ARG A 117 -3.34 2.94 -14.74
CA ARG A 117 -3.73 3.47 -13.43
C ARG A 117 -2.51 3.88 -12.59
N ALA A 118 -1.38 3.20 -12.72
CA ALA A 118 -0.14 3.60 -12.05
C ALA A 118 0.29 5.01 -12.44
N LEU A 119 0.09 5.40 -13.70
CA LEU A 119 0.37 6.75 -14.21
C LEU A 119 -0.55 7.83 -13.60
N THR A 120 -1.68 7.45 -13.01
CA THR A 120 -2.60 8.39 -12.33
C THR A 120 -2.23 8.61 -10.85
N VAL A 121 -1.29 7.82 -10.32
CA VAL A 121 -0.84 7.98 -8.94
C VAL A 121 -0.14 9.34 -8.82
N PRO A 122 -0.56 10.21 -7.88
CA PRO A 122 0.07 11.51 -7.71
C PRO A 122 1.56 11.39 -7.42
N ASN A 123 2.35 12.36 -7.89
CA ASN A 123 3.80 12.44 -7.63
C ASN A 123 4.15 12.78 -6.16
N THR A 124 3.16 12.88 -5.27
CA THR A 124 3.37 12.93 -3.83
C THR A 124 3.68 11.53 -3.34
N THR A 125 4.55 11.33 -2.34
CA THR A 125 4.90 9.99 -1.82
C THR A 125 3.68 9.31 -1.17
N PRO A 126 2.90 8.47 -1.87
CA PRO A 126 1.65 7.95 -1.35
C PRO A 126 1.97 6.72 -0.49
N SER A 127 1.15 6.45 0.53
CA SER A 127 1.30 5.19 1.25
C SER A 127 1.08 4.01 0.30
N ALA A 128 1.78 2.90 0.51
CA ALA A 128 1.61 1.71 -0.33
C ALA A 128 0.16 1.21 -0.40
N LYS A 129 -0.63 1.41 0.68
CA LYS A 129 -2.06 1.11 0.71
C LYS A 129 -2.83 1.95 -0.31
N LYS A 130 -2.53 3.25 -0.38
CA LYS A 130 -3.15 4.19 -1.30
C LYS A 130 -2.80 3.87 -2.75
N VAL A 131 -1.53 3.58 -3.04
CA VAL A 131 -1.09 3.12 -4.36
C VAL A 131 -1.89 1.89 -4.78
N ILE A 132 -1.94 0.85 -3.95
CA ILE A 132 -2.73 -0.36 -4.24
C ILE A 132 -4.21 -0.05 -4.51
N SER A 133 -4.81 0.86 -3.75
CA SER A 133 -6.21 1.30 -3.99
C SER A 133 -6.39 1.93 -5.36
N ILE A 134 -5.47 2.83 -5.76
CA ILE A 134 -5.50 3.48 -7.08
C ILE A 134 -5.27 2.46 -8.19
N LEU A 135 -4.32 1.54 -8.05
CA LEU A 135 -4.09 0.48 -9.04
C LEU A 135 -5.34 -0.42 -9.20
N ALA A 136 -6.03 -0.72 -8.11
CA ALA A 136 -7.21 -1.57 -8.10
C ALA A 136 -8.46 -0.88 -8.69
N THR A 137 -8.63 0.41 -8.45
CA THR A 137 -9.88 1.13 -8.77
C THR A 137 -9.74 2.13 -9.92
N GLY A 138 -8.55 2.63 -10.18
CA GLY A 138 -8.28 3.78 -11.06
C GLY A 138 -8.74 5.12 -10.49
N VAL A 139 -9.23 5.14 -9.24
CA VAL A 139 -9.72 6.36 -8.59
C VAL A 139 -8.64 6.88 -7.67
N VAL A 140 -8.16 8.09 -7.96
CA VAL A 140 -7.30 8.85 -7.03
C VAL A 140 -8.18 9.32 -5.89
N GLN A 141 -8.33 8.48 -4.87
CA GLN A 141 -8.93 8.90 -3.61
C GLN A 141 -7.94 9.82 -2.91
N THR A 142 -8.18 11.13 -2.98
CA THR A 142 -7.58 12.04 -2.02
C THR A 142 -8.05 11.56 -0.64
N ASP A 143 -7.14 11.41 0.33
CA ASP A 143 -7.54 11.10 1.73
C ASP A 143 -8.39 12.25 2.33
N ASP A 144 -8.59 13.32 1.55
CA ASP A 144 -9.57 14.40 1.74
C ASP A 144 -11.02 13.99 1.50
N ALA A 145 -11.42 12.75 1.79
CA ALA A 145 -12.77 12.58 2.28
C ALA A 145 -12.77 13.24 3.67
N ALA A 146 -12.97 14.57 3.70
CA ALA A 146 -12.94 15.38 4.91
C ALA A 146 -13.81 14.66 5.95
N LYS A 147 -13.15 14.01 6.91
CA LYS A 147 -13.84 13.29 7.97
C LYS A 147 -14.40 14.35 8.90
N LEU A 148 -15.63 14.78 8.60
CA LEU A 148 -16.38 15.69 9.43
C LEU A 148 -17.01 14.89 10.56
N ARG A 149 -16.75 15.31 11.78
CA ARG A 149 -17.47 14.84 12.96
C ARG A 149 -18.54 15.89 13.29
N ILE A 150 -19.72 15.42 13.66
CA ILE A 150 -20.81 16.24 14.17
C ILE A 150 -20.98 15.89 15.63
N SER A 151 -20.92 16.88 16.51
CA SER A 151 -21.10 16.73 17.95
C SER A 151 -22.06 17.79 18.49
N LEU A 152 -22.57 17.59 19.71
CA LEU A 152 -23.43 18.56 20.37
C LEU A 152 -22.57 19.56 21.16
N GLY A 153 -22.82 20.85 20.98
CA GLY A 153 -22.17 21.89 21.76
C GLY A 153 -22.50 21.79 23.25
N ALA A 154 -21.64 22.36 24.10
CA ALA A 154 -21.72 22.22 25.56
C ALA A 154 -23.07 22.64 26.18
N ASN A 155 -23.82 23.50 25.50
CA ASN A 155 -25.13 23.99 25.95
C ASN A 155 -26.32 23.24 25.33
N GLY A 156 -26.09 22.23 24.48
CA GLY A 156 -27.14 21.46 23.82
C GLY A 156 -27.89 22.19 22.71
N LYS A 157 -27.52 23.44 22.38
CA LYS A 157 -28.30 24.31 21.46
C LYS A 157 -27.74 24.39 20.05
N HIS A 158 -26.51 23.94 19.82
CA HIS A 158 -25.86 23.99 18.52
C HIS A 158 -25.12 22.69 18.23
N LEU A 159 -25.07 22.32 16.95
CA LEU A 159 -24.21 21.26 16.45
C LEU A 159 -22.85 21.86 16.11
N ILE A 160 -21.79 21.19 16.55
CA ILE A 160 -20.41 21.49 16.19
C ILE A 160 -20.01 20.54 15.08
N ILE A 161 -19.61 21.10 13.94
CA ILE A 161 -19.03 20.35 12.83
C ILE A 161 -17.53 20.58 12.86
N ASP A 162 -16.75 19.54 13.17
CA ASP A 162 -15.30 19.60 13.27
C ASP A 162 -14.63 18.63 12.31
N GLY A 163 -13.47 19.01 11.78
CA GLY A 163 -12.70 18.16 10.87
C GLY A 163 -11.33 18.76 10.56
N PRO A 164 -10.36 17.93 10.12
CA PRO A 164 -8.99 18.35 9.87
C PRO A 164 -8.84 19.38 8.72
N HIS A 165 -9.87 19.49 7.87
CA HIS A 165 -9.91 20.40 6.71
C HIS A 165 -11.22 21.22 6.67
N ILE A 166 -11.68 21.70 7.83
CA ILE A 166 -12.93 22.46 7.95
C ILE A 166 -12.93 23.74 7.10
N ASP A 167 -11.75 24.31 6.88
CA ASP A 167 -11.48 25.47 6.01
C ASP A 167 -12.00 25.27 4.59
N ARG A 168 -11.97 24.04 4.07
CA ARG A 168 -12.49 23.72 2.72
C ARG A 168 -14.01 23.65 2.65
N VAL A 169 -14.68 23.53 3.80
CA VAL A 169 -16.14 23.51 3.91
C VAL A 169 -16.70 24.93 4.04
N ILE A 170 -15.93 25.86 4.61
CA ILE A 170 -16.36 27.25 4.86
C ILE A 170 -16.95 27.93 3.62
N PRO A 171 -16.32 27.87 2.42
CA PRO A 171 -16.88 28.48 1.21
C PRO A 171 -18.22 27.90 0.76
N HIS A 172 -18.57 26.70 1.23
CA HIS A 172 -19.75 25.95 0.82
C HIS A 172 -20.81 25.83 1.93
N LEU A 173 -20.69 26.60 3.03
CA LEU A 173 -21.62 26.53 4.17
C LEU A 173 -23.09 26.68 3.76
N ALA A 174 -23.39 27.56 2.81
CA ALA A 174 -24.75 27.74 2.30
C ALA A 174 -25.33 26.47 1.66
N LEU A 175 -24.50 25.69 0.96
CA LEU A 175 -24.91 24.41 0.37
C LEU A 175 -25.13 23.35 1.46
N VAL A 176 -24.22 23.27 2.44
CA VAL A 176 -24.34 22.36 3.59
C VAL A 176 -25.61 22.65 4.39
N GLN A 177 -25.90 23.93 4.66
CA GLN A 177 -27.12 24.35 5.34
C GLN A 177 -28.38 23.89 4.59
N ARG A 178 -28.42 24.09 3.26
CA ARG A 178 -29.56 23.64 2.44
C ARG A 178 -29.76 22.13 2.54
N LEU A 179 -28.68 21.35 2.46
CA LEU A 179 -28.74 19.90 2.52
C LEU A 179 -29.23 19.41 3.90
N LEU A 180 -28.74 20.03 4.99
CA LEU A 180 -29.22 19.71 6.34
C LEU A 180 -30.71 20.02 6.50
N ASN A 181 -31.19 21.17 6.02
CA ASN A 181 -32.60 21.52 6.10
C ASN A 181 -33.51 20.56 5.34
N VAL A 182 -33.04 19.98 4.23
CA VAL A 182 -33.78 18.95 3.49
C VAL A 182 -33.80 17.62 4.23
N MET A 183 -32.68 17.24 4.87
CA MET A 183 -32.54 15.94 5.51
C MET A 183 -33.14 15.88 6.91
N LEU A 184 -33.06 16.95 7.70
CA LEU A 184 -33.48 16.96 9.10
C LEU A 184 -34.94 16.49 9.32
N PRO A 185 -35.94 16.89 8.52
CA PRO A 185 -37.30 16.40 8.66
C PRO A 185 -37.46 14.88 8.51
N SER A 186 -36.53 14.21 7.81
CA SER A 186 -36.54 12.75 7.63
C SER A 186 -35.87 11.98 8.78
N VAL A 187 -35.04 12.66 9.57
CA VAL A 187 -34.27 12.06 10.68
C VAL A 187 -34.90 12.38 12.03
N LEU A 188 -35.57 13.53 12.14
CA LEU A 188 -36.35 13.90 13.31
C LEU A 188 -37.74 13.26 13.20
N PRO A 189 -38.26 12.64 14.27
CA PRO A 189 -39.65 12.18 14.26
C PRO A 189 -40.57 13.37 13.98
N PRO A 190 -41.70 13.17 13.27
CA PRO A 190 -42.69 14.23 13.11
C PRO A 190 -43.06 14.76 14.50
N CYS A 191 -43.09 16.09 14.65
CA CYS A 191 -43.53 16.73 15.89
C CYS A 191 -44.82 16.06 16.35
N ALA A 192 -44.76 15.38 17.51
CA ALA A 192 -45.96 15.08 18.26
C ALA A 192 -46.46 16.44 18.76
N ASP A 193 -47.35 17.06 17.99
CA ASP A 193 -48.11 18.19 18.46
C ASP A 193 -48.89 17.76 19.71
N GLY A 194 -48.51 18.35 20.85
CA GLY A 194 -49.30 18.38 22.07
C GLY A 194 -49.41 17.07 22.84
N ILE A 195 -48.44 16.79 23.72
CA ILE A 195 -48.77 16.20 25.02
C ILE A 195 -48.09 17.00 26.12
N LEU A 196 -48.96 17.75 26.81
CA LEU A 196 -48.76 18.32 28.14
C LEU A 196 -48.34 17.19 29.10
N LEU A 197 -47.11 17.19 29.59
CA LEU A 197 -46.80 16.51 30.86
C LEU A 197 -45.99 17.45 31.76
N ALA A 198 -46.68 17.80 32.84
CA ALA A 198 -46.20 18.48 34.02
C ALA A 198 -45.20 17.63 34.82
N GLY A 199 -44.40 18.29 35.65
CA GLY A 199 -43.51 17.71 36.66
C GLY A 199 -42.11 17.44 36.10
N ASP A 200 -41.02 17.99 36.61
CA ASP A 200 -40.70 18.17 38.01
C ASP A 200 -39.63 19.27 38.18
N ARG A 201 -39.92 20.26 39.03
CA ARG A 201 -38.97 21.28 39.47
C ARG A 201 -38.46 20.87 40.85
N GLY A 202 -37.34 20.17 40.89
CA GLY A 202 -36.60 19.84 42.12
C GLY A 202 -35.31 20.67 42.23
N LEU A 203 -35.37 21.70 43.06
CA LEU A 203 -34.35 22.71 43.31
C LEU A 203 -33.05 22.20 43.95
N THR A 204 -31.96 22.82 43.48
CA THR A 204 -30.75 23.21 44.22
C THR A 204 -30.96 23.55 45.70
N GLY A 205 -30.05 23.15 46.60
CA GLY A 205 -29.96 23.82 47.89
C GLY A 205 -29.08 23.23 49.01
N LYS A 206 -27.82 23.68 49.05
CA LYS A 206 -27.07 24.13 50.24
C LYS A 206 -26.64 23.11 51.32
N ARG A 207 -25.33 22.84 51.33
CA ARG A 207 -24.53 22.68 52.55
C ARG A 207 -24.61 23.96 53.39
N LEU A 208 -25.00 23.84 54.66
CA LEU A 208 -24.67 24.80 55.71
C LEU A 208 -23.67 24.16 56.69
N ARG A 209 -22.68 24.96 57.05
CA ARG A 209 -21.63 24.74 58.05
C ARG A 209 -21.91 25.69 59.23
N ARG A 210 -21.39 25.35 60.42
CA ARG A 210 -21.37 26.08 61.72
C ARG A 210 -22.53 25.74 62.66
N GLU A 211 -22.35 25.58 63.97
CA GLU A 211 -21.18 25.65 64.88
C GLU A 211 -21.69 25.10 66.22
N ARG A 212 -20.95 24.16 66.84
CA ARG A 212 -20.44 24.18 68.22
C ARG A 212 -19.86 22.82 68.58
#